data_AF-A0A0U9H4H7-F1
#
_entry.id   AF-A0A0U9H4H7-F1
#
_cell.length_a   1.000
_cell.length_b   1.000
_cell.length_c   1.000
_cell.angle_alpha   90.00
_cell.angle_beta   90.00
_cell.angle_gamma   90.00
#
_symmetry.space_group_name_H-M   'P 1'
#
loop_
_entity.id
_entity.type
_entity.pdbx_description
1 polymer ?
#
loop_
_entity_poly.entity_id
_entity_poly.type
_entity_poly.pdbx_seq_one_letter_code
_entity_poly.pdbx_strand_id
1 'polypeptide(L)'
;MVKTAGFQVRFIALFVDFIVCTIGIGLLSLLFYGQFFASDQHFITDYLGVLYSILLPVIWQGRTIGKRLNHIRIMKTNGENVTLITMLIRTIVGNLIYLLSFGICFIISAFMVGMREDNRSIHDFIAGTYVTYK
;
A
#
# COMPACT_ATOMS: atom_id res chain seq x y z
N MET A 1 -6.84 -18.35 16.14
CA MET A 1 -7.29 -16.97 15.87
C MET A 1 -6.23 -16.29 15.02
N VAL A 2 -6.60 -15.78 13.85
CA VAL A 2 -5.66 -15.11 12.95
C VAL A 2 -5.36 -13.73 13.53
N LYS A 3 -4.10 -13.45 13.90
CA LYS A 3 -3.71 -12.17 14.49
C LYS A 3 -3.74 -11.10 13.39
N THR A 4 -4.61 -10.11 13.54
CA THR A 4 -4.75 -9.00 12.58
C THR A 4 -3.68 -7.94 12.85
N ALA A 5 -3.14 -7.35 11.78
CA ALA A 5 -2.10 -6.33 11.89
C ALA A 5 -2.72 -4.98 12.26
N GLY A 6 -2.37 -4.48 13.45
CA GLY A 6 -2.80 -3.19 13.95
C GLY A 6 -2.19 -2.01 13.21
N PHE A 7 -2.65 -0.80 13.56
CA PHE A 7 -2.25 0.45 12.92
C PHE A 7 -0.72 0.67 12.90
N GLN A 8 -0.03 0.45 14.01
CA GLN A 8 1.41 0.73 14.13
C GLN A 8 2.26 -0.09 13.15
N VAL A 9 1.99 -1.39 13.04
CA VAL A 9 2.77 -2.26 12.13
C VAL A 9 2.47 -1.94 10.67
N ARG A 10 1.24 -1.51 10.35
CA ARG A 10 0.91 -1.01 9.01
C ARG A 10 1.63 0.31 8.72
N PHE A 11 1.72 1.21 9.69
CA PHE A 11 2.43 2.49 9.55
C PHE A 11 3.93 2.27 9.35
N ILE A 12 4.56 1.39 10.13
CA ILE A 12 5.97 1.01 9.97
C ILE A 12 6.19 0.37 8.59
N ALA A 13 5.31 -0.53 8.16
CA ALA A 13 5.41 -1.13 6.83
C ALA A 13 5.30 -0.09 5.72
N LEU A 14 4.39 0.88 5.85
CA LEU A 14 4.26 1.98 4.90
C LEU A 14 5.49 2.89 4.89
N PHE A 15 6.08 3.16 6.05
CA PHE A 15 7.30 3.94 6.17
C PHE A 15 8.50 3.24 5.53
N VAL A 16 8.63 1.93 5.76
CA VAL A 16 9.67 1.11 5.11
C VAL A 16 9.43 1.04 3.59
N ASP A 17 8.18 0.86 3.15
CA ASP A 17 7.84 0.92 1.72
C ASP A 17 8.21 2.27 1.10
N PHE A 18 7.97 3.38 1.81
CA PHE A 18 8.36 4.72 1.37
C PHE A 18 9.88 4.83 1.19
N ILE A 19 10.67 4.44 2.20
CA ILE A 19 12.15 4.46 2.11
C ILE A 19 12.63 3.62 0.92
N VAL A 20 12.11 2.39 0.78
CA VAL A 20 12.54 1.49 -0.29
C VAL A 20 12.16 2.02 -1.66
N CYS A 21 10.96 2.58 -1.81
CA CYS A 21 10.54 3.25 -3.04
C CYS A 21 11.42 4.45 -3.36
N THR A 22 11.68 5.34 -2.40
CA THR A 22 12.50 6.54 -2.59
C THR A 22 13.94 6.17 -2.96
N ILE A 23 14.54 5.19 -2.29
CA ILE A 23 15.90 4.74 -2.62
C ILE A 23 15.91 4.07 -4.01
N GLY A 24 14.97 3.18 -4.29
CA GLY A 24 14.91 2.46 -5.58
C GLY A 24 14.69 3.40 -6.76
N ILE A 25 13.72 4.31 -6.65
CA ILE A 25 13.41 5.31 -7.68
C ILE A 25 14.55 6.33 -7.77
N GLY A 26 15.11 6.78 -6.64
CA GLY A 26 16.23 7.73 -6.61
C GLY A 26 17.51 7.19 -7.25
N LEU A 27 17.83 5.91 -7.04
CA LEU A 27 18.96 5.25 -7.71
C LEU A 27 18.75 5.12 -9.22
N LEU A 28 17.55 4.76 -9.66
CA LEU A 28 17.21 4.75 -11.08
C LEU A 28 17.29 6.16 -11.68
N SER A 29 16.75 7.16 -10.98
CA SER A 29 16.83 8.56 -11.38
C SER A 29 18.28 9.04 -11.53
N LEU A 30 19.15 8.67 -10.58
CA LEU A 30 20.58 8.93 -10.65
C LEU A 30 21.24 8.28 -11.87
N LEU A 31 20.87 7.04 -12.21
CA LEU A 31 21.46 6.31 -13.35
C LEU A 31 21.02 6.88 -14.70
N PHE A 32 19.75 7.28 -14.83
CA PHE A 32 19.20 7.78 -16.10
C PHE A 32 19.42 9.29 -16.30
N TYR A 33 19.33 10.09 -15.23
CA TYR A 33 19.33 11.56 -15.29
C TYR A 33 20.53 12.20 -14.58
N GLY A 34 21.39 11.41 -13.92
CA GLY A 34 22.57 11.92 -13.21
C GLY A 34 22.25 12.71 -11.94
N GLN A 35 21.00 12.73 -11.50
CA GLN A 35 20.54 13.50 -10.35
C GLN A 35 19.57 12.68 -9.50
N PHE A 36 19.64 12.86 -8.17
CA PHE A 36 18.80 12.13 -7.21
C PHE A 36 17.41 12.77 -7.05
N PHE A 37 17.32 14.10 -7.23
CA PHE A 37 16.10 14.90 -7.08
C PHE A 37 16.00 15.94 -8.22
N ALA A 38 15.84 15.50 -9.47
CA ALA A 38 15.60 16.43 -10.56
C ALA A 38 14.12 16.84 -10.60
N SER A 39 13.79 18.11 -10.40
CA SER A 39 12.39 18.54 -10.28
C SER A 39 11.66 18.69 -11.63
N ASP A 40 12.38 18.70 -12.75
CA ASP A 40 11.83 19.28 -13.99
C ASP A 40 11.54 18.28 -15.13
N GLN A 41 11.97 17.01 -15.05
CA GLN A 41 11.88 16.05 -16.19
C GLN A 41 11.48 14.59 -15.85
N HIS A 42 10.84 14.36 -14.70
CA HIS A 42 10.65 13.00 -14.13
C HIS A 42 9.34 12.28 -14.50
N PHE A 43 8.76 12.56 -15.67
CA PHE A 43 7.55 11.85 -16.09
C PHE A 43 7.74 10.33 -16.11
N ILE A 44 8.86 9.83 -16.64
CA ILE A 44 9.10 8.38 -16.78
C ILE A 44 9.28 7.69 -15.41
N THR A 45 9.98 8.32 -14.47
CA THR A 45 10.24 7.77 -13.13
C THR A 45 9.00 7.78 -12.23
N ASP A 46 8.14 8.79 -12.34
CA ASP A 46 6.89 8.85 -11.57
C ASP A 46 5.89 7.77 -11.99
N TYR A 47 5.73 7.53 -13.29
CA TYR A 47 4.88 6.44 -13.78
C TYR A 47 5.40 5.07 -13.35
N LEU A 48 6.71 4.87 -13.28
CA LEU A 48 7.32 3.62 -12.79
C LEU A 48 7.05 3.39 -11.29
N GLY A 49 7.06 4.42 -10.47
CA GLY A 49 6.72 4.32 -9.04
C GLY A 49 5.27 3.89 -8.80
N VAL A 50 4.33 4.47 -9.56
CA VAL A 50 2.92 4.06 -9.52
C VAL A 50 2.78 2.60 -9.99
N LEU A 51 3.45 2.24 -11.10
CA LEU A 51 3.40 0.88 -11.63
C LEU A 51 3.98 -0.14 -10.64
N TYR A 52 5.06 0.20 -9.94
CA TYR A 52 5.66 -0.62 -8.89
C TYR A 52 4.73 -0.85 -7.70
N SER A 53 4.06 0.22 -7.24
CA SER A 53 3.11 0.14 -6.11
C SER A 53 1.89 -0.75 -6.38
N ILE A 54 1.52 -0.91 -7.67
CA ILE A 54 0.41 -1.76 -8.13
C ILE A 54 0.90 -3.17 -8.46
N LEU A 55 1.99 -3.32 -9.20
CA LEU A 55 2.49 -4.62 -9.68
C LEU A 55 3.12 -5.46 -8.57
N LEU A 56 3.88 -4.87 -7.66
CA LEU A 56 4.55 -5.64 -6.60
C LEU A 56 3.57 -6.45 -5.73
N PRO A 57 2.54 -5.84 -5.13
CA PRO A 57 1.62 -6.61 -4.30
C PRO A 57 0.80 -7.62 -5.12
N VAL A 58 0.68 -7.45 -6.44
CA VAL A 58 0.06 -8.45 -7.33
C VAL A 58 1.00 -9.63 -7.57
N ILE A 59 2.28 -9.38 -7.82
CA ILE A 59 3.29 -10.42 -8.07
C ILE A 59 3.64 -11.19 -6.78
N TRP A 60 3.63 -10.51 -5.63
CA TRP A 60 3.98 -11.10 -4.32
C TRP A 60 2.77 -11.46 -3.43
N GLN A 61 1.61 -11.73 -4.02
CA GLN A 61 0.44 -12.28 -3.30
C GLN A 61 0.03 -11.41 -2.09
N GLY A 62 -0.05 -10.09 -2.28
CA GLY A 62 -0.48 -9.13 -1.26
C GLY A 62 0.62 -8.62 -0.35
N ARG A 63 1.87 -8.70 -0.79
CA ARG A 63 3.04 -8.21 -0.05
C ARG A 63 3.80 -7.17 -0.86
N THR A 64 4.06 -6.04 -0.22
CA THR A 64 5.08 -5.08 -0.62
C THR A 64 6.37 -5.38 0.16
N ILE A 65 7.48 -4.71 -0.15
CA ILE A 65 8.78 -4.96 0.51
C ILE A 65 8.68 -4.66 2.02
N GLY A 66 8.12 -3.52 2.39
CA GLY A 66 7.89 -3.12 3.77
C GLY A 66 6.92 -4.04 4.51
N LYS A 67 5.89 -4.53 3.83
CA LYS A 67 4.97 -5.54 4.41
C LYS A 67 5.66 -6.88 4.63
N ARG A 68 6.54 -7.29 3.71
CA ARG A 68 7.33 -8.52 3.84
C ARG A 68 8.30 -8.43 5.02
N LEU A 69 8.94 -7.29 5.23
CA LEU A 69 9.84 -7.05 6.36
C LEU A 69 9.11 -7.04 7.71
N ASN A 70 7.87 -6.55 7.73
CA ASN A 70 7.03 -6.56 8.93
C ASN A 70 6.22 -7.86 9.11
N HIS A 71 6.51 -8.90 8.33
CA HIS A 71 5.82 -10.20 8.41
C HIS A 71 4.29 -10.08 8.27
N ILE A 72 3.81 -9.10 7.50
CA ILE A 72 2.37 -8.91 7.26
C ILE A 72 2.01 -9.20 5.80
N ARG A 73 0.80 -9.72 5.59
CA ARG A 73 0.25 -9.96 4.25
C ARG A 73 -1.22 -9.56 4.18
N ILE A 74 -1.64 -9.09 3.00
CA ILE A 74 -3.06 -8.87 2.70
C ILE A 74 -3.66 -10.20 2.25
N MET A 75 -4.78 -10.60 2.85
CA MET A 75 -5.59 -11.76 2.44
C MET A 75 -7.02 -11.33 2.16
N LYS A 76 -7.74 -12.07 1.32
CA LYS A 76 -9.19 -11.95 1.23
C LYS A 76 -9.84 -12.50 2.50
N THR A 77 -11.00 -11.99 2.87
CA THR A 77 -11.84 -12.55 3.95
C THR A 77 -12.15 -14.04 3.76
N ASN A 78 -12.17 -14.51 2.50
CA ASN A 78 -12.41 -15.90 2.15
C ASN A 78 -11.17 -16.81 2.35
N GLY A 79 -10.06 -16.30 2.86
CA GLY A 79 -8.83 -17.08 3.07
C GLY A 79 -7.95 -17.24 1.83
N GLU A 80 -8.42 -16.80 0.66
CA GLU A 80 -7.64 -16.78 -0.58
C GLU A 80 -6.59 -15.68 -0.60
N ASN A 81 -5.57 -15.86 -1.45
CA ASN A 81 -4.63 -14.81 -1.79
C ASN A 81 -5.33 -13.68 -2.55
N VAL A 82 -4.81 -12.45 -2.42
CA VAL A 82 -5.36 -11.30 -3.13
C VAL A 82 -5.16 -11.42 -4.64
N THR A 83 -6.18 -11.03 -5.39
CA THR A 83 -6.17 -11.00 -6.86
C THR A 83 -5.88 -9.58 -7.35
N LEU A 84 -5.41 -9.43 -8.60
CA LEU A 84 -5.17 -8.13 -9.24
C LEU A 84 -6.41 -7.22 -9.15
N ILE A 85 -7.60 -7.76 -9.44
CA ILE A 85 -8.89 -7.04 -9.34
C ILE A 85 -9.13 -6.53 -7.92
N THR A 86 -8.86 -7.34 -6.89
CA THR A 86 -9.04 -6.95 -5.50
C THR A 86 -8.14 -5.77 -5.13
N MET A 87 -6.87 -5.80 -5.56
CA MET A 87 -5.92 -4.70 -5.34
C MET A 87 -6.31 -3.44 -6.11
N LEU A 88 -6.85 -3.60 -7.31
CA LEU A 88 -7.29 -2.48 -8.16
C LEU A 88 -8.54 -1.81 -7.57
N ILE A 89 -9.54 -2.58 -7.12
CA ILE A 89 -10.70 -2.06 -6.38
C ILE A 89 -10.23 -1.31 -5.13
N ARG A 90 -9.35 -1.93 -4.33
CA ARG A 90 -8.83 -1.33 -3.11
C ARG A 90 -8.16 0.02 -3.35
N THR A 91 -7.41 0.13 -4.45
CA THR A 91 -6.62 1.34 -4.78
C THR A 91 -7.47 2.39 -5.47
N ILE A 92 -8.20 2.04 -6.52
CA ILE A 92 -9.01 2.99 -7.30
C ILE A 92 -10.23 3.44 -6.51
N VAL A 93 -11.04 2.51 -6.00
CA VAL A 93 -12.28 2.86 -5.28
C VAL A 93 -11.94 3.47 -3.91
N GLY A 94 -10.91 2.95 -3.23
CA GLY A 94 -10.41 3.54 -1.99
C GLY A 94 -9.95 4.98 -2.17
N ASN A 95 -9.07 5.23 -3.16
CA ASN A 95 -8.58 6.58 -3.44
C ASN A 95 -9.68 7.51 -3.96
N LEU A 96 -10.62 7.01 -4.75
CA LEU A 96 -11.77 7.79 -5.21
C LEU A 96 -12.64 8.25 -4.03
N ILE A 97 -12.89 7.38 -3.05
CA ILE A 97 -13.63 7.76 -1.85
C ILE A 97 -12.85 8.77 -1.01
N TYR A 98 -11.53 8.59 -0.88
CA TYR A 98 -10.69 9.57 -0.18
C TYR A 98 -10.67 10.92 -0.89
N LEU A 99 -10.66 10.94 -2.22
CA LEU A 99 -10.70 12.16 -3.01
C LEU A 99 -12.07 12.85 -2.89
N LEU A 100 -13.17 12.12 -3.08
CA LEU A 100 -14.54 12.65 -2.99
C LEU A 100 -14.88 13.17 -1.59
N SER A 101 -14.32 12.55 -0.55
CA SER A 101 -14.50 12.98 0.84
C SER A 101 -13.52 14.09 1.26
N PHE A 102 -12.75 14.68 0.34
CA PHE A 102 -11.72 15.68 0.63
C PHE A 102 -10.73 15.22 1.72
N GLY A 103 -10.41 13.91 1.77
CA GLY A 103 -9.50 13.33 2.75
C GLY A 103 -10.11 12.99 4.11
N ILE A 104 -11.39 13.30 4.36
CA ILE A 104 -12.04 12.98 5.65
C ILE A 104 -12.10 11.46 5.87
N CYS A 105 -12.43 10.69 4.83
CA CYS A 105 -12.45 9.22 4.94
C CYS A 105 -11.05 8.61 5.16
N PHE A 106 -9.97 9.33 4.82
CA PHE A 106 -8.62 8.87 5.13
C PHE A 106 -8.36 8.90 6.64
N ILE A 107 -8.74 9.99 7.31
CA ILE A 107 -8.64 10.13 8.76
C ILE A 107 -9.52 9.08 9.45
N ILE A 108 -10.77 8.90 8.99
CA ILE A 108 -11.68 7.87 9.51
C ILE A 108 -11.06 6.48 9.33
N SER A 109 -10.42 6.20 8.19
CA SER A 109 -9.75 4.92 7.97
C SER A 109 -8.61 4.67 8.95
N ALA A 110 -7.85 5.71 9.32
CA ALA A 110 -6.80 5.59 10.33
C ALA A 110 -7.39 5.23 11.70
N PHE A 111 -8.47 5.90 12.11
CA PHE A 111 -9.18 5.56 13.36
C PHE A 111 -9.80 4.16 13.32
N MET A 112 -10.42 3.76 12.21
CA MET A 112 -10.97 2.40 12.05
C MET A 112 -9.89 1.33 12.18
N VAL A 113 -8.69 1.56 11.66
CA VAL A 113 -7.58 0.61 11.78
C VAL A 113 -7.00 0.60 13.20
N GLY A 114 -7.05 1.72 13.94
CA GLY A 114 -6.50 1.82 15.29
C GLY A 114 -7.44 1.37 16.41
N MET A 115 -8.75 1.57 16.26
CA MET A 115 -9.74 1.34 17.32
C MET A 115 -10.55 0.05 17.16
N ARG A 116 -10.58 -0.55 15.96
CA ARG A 116 -11.46 -1.67 15.64
C ARG A 116 -10.70 -2.99 15.74
N GLU A 117 -11.32 -4.01 16.34
CA GLU A 117 -10.68 -5.32 16.58
C GLU A 117 -10.25 -6.05 15.30
N ASP A 118 -10.94 -5.78 14.19
CA ASP A 118 -10.62 -6.33 12.87
C ASP A 118 -9.51 -5.54 12.14
N ASN A 119 -9.10 -4.39 12.67
CA ASN A 119 -8.08 -3.50 12.12
C ASN A 119 -8.28 -3.18 10.62
N ARG A 120 -9.51 -3.18 10.10
CA ARG A 120 -9.80 -2.97 8.66
C ARG A 120 -10.04 -1.50 8.33
N SER A 121 -9.47 -1.03 7.23
CA SER A 121 -9.71 0.31 6.67
C SER A 121 -10.94 0.32 5.74
N ILE A 122 -11.42 1.51 5.37
CA ILE A 122 -12.55 1.67 4.43
C ILE A 122 -12.25 0.97 3.08
N HIS A 123 -11.04 1.12 2.56
CA HIS A 123 -10.65 0.45 1.31
C HIS A 123 -10.52 -1.08 1.48
N ASP A 124 -10.06 -1.55 2.65
CA ASP A 124 -9.97 -2.98 2.95
C ASP A 124 -11.37 -3.60 3.03
N PHE A 125 -12.36 -2.88 3.58
CA PHE A 125 -13.77 -3.27 3.61
C PHE A 125 -14.35 -3.44 2.21
N ILE A 126 -14.14 -2.45 1.34
CA ILE A 126 -14.67 -2.45 -0.03
C ILE A 126 -14.03 -3.57 -0.86
N ALA A 127 -12.74 -3.80 -0.66
CA ALA A 127 -12.02 -4.86 -1.34
C ALA A 127 -12.27 -6.26 -0.75
N GLY A 128 -12.95 -6.39 0.39
CA GLY A 128 -13.13 -7.66 1.09
C GLY A 128 -11.80 -8.27 1.53
N THR A 129 -10.87 -7.43 2.00
CA THR A 129 -9.53 -7.85 2.43
C THR A 129 -9.26 -7.52 3.89
N TYR A 130 -8.28 -8.20 4.46
CA TYR A 130 -7.73 -7.90 5.78
C TYR A 130 -6.22 -8.14 5.79
N VAL A 131 -5.52 -7.48 6.71
CA VAL A 131 -4.08 -7.66 6.90
C VAL A 131 -3.82 -8.52 8.11
N THR A 132 -3.03 -9.57 7.95
CA THR A 132 -2.67 -10.51 9.02
C THR A 132 -1.16 -10.71 9.10
N TYR A 133 -0.68 -11.01 10.30
CA TYR A 133 0.68 -11.50 10.55
C TYR A 133 0.86 -12.91 9.97
N LYS A 134 2.04 -13.17 9.40
CA LYS A 134 2.48 -14.50 8.97
C LYS A 134 3.83 -14.85 9.57
#